data_AF-A0A7L9IXE4-F1
#
_entry.id   AF-A0A7L9IXE4-F1
#
_cell.length_a   1.000
_cell.length_b   1.000
_cell.length_c   1.000
_cell.angle_alpha   90.00
_cell.angle_beta   90.00
_cell.angle_gamma   90.00
#
_symmetry.space_group_name_H-M   'P 1'
#
loop_
_entity.id
_entity.type
_entity.pdbx_description
1 polymer ?
#
loop_
_entity_poly.entity_id
_entity_poly.type
_entity_poly.pdbx_seq_one_letter_code
_entity_poly.pdbx_strand_id
1 'polypeptide(L)'
;MTATTQEKVKPTTPEEATARAVEHDRNRESLLADLSALEGQAGAVMLDDPDAAGALTERVASLRARADLEGRAAAEARRRAQAARVAGLRGEADALEPEVARIRKDLAAYQGKRDKLLKELETFTRAEWVVKPDPELWQVGGSYSRPARPDEMLLKELREVEEQQSSLRSQAEAVEADPDWVSASERWLVHVTECWDEALTGHRKAAQDLAAARVEIVETAAIVKHDLDSATYVPEWLSKLRARVVELELHLQGFHEDVTHFRGQGLVLPDGEVADLMAELGQADGRSAGGGDD
;
A
#
# COMPACT_ATOMS: atom_id res chain seq x y z
N MET A 1 -8.54 4.52 -40.31
CA MET A 1 -8.27 5.49 -39.23
C MET A 1 -9.52 5.62 -38.38
N THR A 2 -9.65 4.79 -37.36
CA THR A 2 -10.78 4.83 -36.40
C THR A 2 -10.41 5.77 -35.27
N ALA A 3 -11.05 6.93 -35.23
CA ALA A 3 -10.94 7.85 -34.11
C ALA A 3 -11.72 7.26 -32.92
N THR A 4 -11.00 6.70 -31.95
CA THR A 4 -11.59 6.29 -30.68
C THR A 4 -11.94 7.55 -29.90
N THR A 5 -13.22 7.91 -29.87
CA THR A 5 -13.75 8.98 -29.03
C THR A 5 -13.55 8.56 -27.57
N GLN A 6 -12.51 9.09 -26.92
CA GLN A 6 -12.38 9.00 -25.47
C GLN A 6 -13.50 9.83 -24.85
N GLU A 7 -14.58 9.16 -24.49
CA GLU A 7 -15.63 9.70 -23.64
C GLU A 7 -14.98 10.15 -22.34
N LYS A 8 -15.01 11.47 -22.08
CA LYS A 8 -14.48 12.06 -20.84
C LYS A 8 -15.29 11.49 -19.68
N VAL A 9 -14.76 10.45 -19.05
CA VAL A 9 -15.29 9.92 -17.78
C VAL A 9 -15.25 11.05 -16.77
N LYS A 10 -16.44 11.50 -16.35
CA LYS A 10 -16.58 12.55 -15.35
C LYS A 10 -15.91 12.08 -14.05
N PRO A 11 -15.05 12.89 -13.41
CA PRO A 11 -14.44 12.49 -12.15
C PRO A 11 -15.55 12.20 -11.14
N THR A 12 -15.52 10.99 -10.59
CA THR A 12 -16.49 10.53 -9.58
C THR A 12 -16.17 11.25 -8.27
N THR A 13 -17.16 11.84 -7.61
CA THR A 13 -16.90 12.53 -6.34
C THR A 13 -16.55 11.51 -5.23
N PRO A 14 -15.86 11.92 -4.15
CA PRO A 14 -15.59 11.02 -3.03
C PRO A 14 -16.87 10.39 -2.45
N GLU A 15 -17.97 11.14 -2.43
CA GLU A 15 -19.28 10.69 -1.95
C GLU A 15 -19.88 9.62 -2.87
N GLU A 16 -19.85 9.85 -4.18
CA GLU A 16 -20.31 8.86 -5.18
C GLU A 16 -19.48 7.57 -5.12
N ALA A 17 -18.17 7.67 -4.93
CA ALA A 17 -17.30 6.51 -4.77
C ALA A 17 -17.59 5.76 -3.46
N THR A 18 -17.87 6.48 -2.36
CA THR A 18 -18.28 5.88 -1.08
C THR A 18 -19.63 5.17 -1.21
N ALA A 19 -20.60 5.79 -1.90
CA ALA A 19 -21.92 5.19 -2.12
C ALA A 19 -21.83 3.90 -2.94
N ARG A 20 -21.00 3.88 -4.00
CA ARG A 20 -20.73 2.66 -4.77
C ARG A 20 -20.08 1.57 -3.92
N ALA A 21 -19.14 1.92 -3.04
CA ALA A 21 -18.54 0.94 -2.14
C ALA A 21 -19.60 0.25 -1.26
N VAL A 22 -20.49 1.04 -0.66
CA VAL A 22 -21.59 0.53 0.17
C VAL A 22 -22.57 -0.34 -0.64
N GLU A 23 -22.86 0.03 -1.88
CA GLU A 23 -23.69 -0.78 -2.77
C GLU A 23 -23.05 -2.13 -3.07
N HIS A 24 -21.75 -2.15 -3.42
CA HIS A 24 -20.99 -3.38 -3.65
C HIS A 24 -20.91 -4.25 -2.39
N ASP A 25 -20.72 -3.67 -1.20
CA ASP A 25 -20.76 -4.41 0.07
C ASP A 25 -22.12 -5.06 0.29
N ARG A 26 -23.20 -4.32 0.09
CA ARG A 26 -24.57 -4.83 0.24
C ARG A 26 -24.86 -5.98 -0.75
N ASN A 27 -24.40 -5.85 -1.98
CA ASN A 27 -24.53 -6.91 -2.98
C ASN A 27 -23.73 -8.15 -2.57
N ARG A 28 -22.50 -7.97 -2.09
CA ARG A 28 -21.68 -9.06 -1.54
C ARG A 28 -22.36 -9.76 -0.37
N GLU A 29 -22.88 -9.02 0.60
CA GLU A 29 -23.60 -9.57 1.76
C GLU A 29 -24.82 -10.37 1.33
N SER A 30 -25.59 -9.87 0.35
CA SER A 30 -26.73 -10.60 -0.22
C SER A 30 -26.29 -11.91 -0.88
N LEU A 31 -25.20 -11.90 -1.65
CA LEU A 31 -24.67 -13.11 -2.30
C LEU A 31 -24.14 -14.13 -1.28
N LEU A 32 -23.53 -13.68 -0.19
CA LEU A 32 -23.08 -14.54 0.90
C LEU A 32 -24.27 -15.14 1.68
N ALA A 33 -25.34 -14.38 1.88
CA ALA A 33 -26.57 -14.88 2.48
C ALA A 33 -27.23 -15.95 1.58
N ASP A 34 -27.31 -15.72 0.27
CA ASP A 34 -27.81 -16.70 -0.71
C ASP A 34 -26.96 -17.97 -0.72
N LEU A 35 -25.63 -17.82 -0.63
CA LEU A 35 -24.70 -18.94 -0.55
C LEU A 35 -24.91 -19.75 0.73
N SER A 36 -25.05 -19.09 1.89
CA SER A 36 -25.31 -19.77 3.16
C SER A 36 -26.65 -20.51 3.14
N ALA A 37 -27.70 -19.90 2.56
CA ALA A 37 -28.99 -20.55 2.40
C ALA A 37 -28.90 -21.78 1.49
N LEU A 38 -28.15 -21.70 0.40
CA LEU A 38 -27.96 -22.79 -0.54
C LEU A 38 -27.12 -23.94 0.06
N GLU A 39 -26.08 -23.62 0.82
CA GLU A 39 -25.29 -24.62 1.58
C GLU A 39 -26.14 -25.30 2.67
N GLY A 40 -27.04 -24.57 3.33
CA GLY A 40 -27.99 -25.13 4.29
C GLY A 40 -29.02 -26.09 3.68
N GLN A 41 -29.35 -25.90 2.39
CA GLN A 41 -30.29 -26.76 1.64
C GLN A 41 -29.60 -27.89 0.87
N ALA A 42 -28.29 -27.79 0.66
CA ALA A 42 -27.49 -28.72 -0.14
C ALA A 42 -27.71 -30.19 0.23
N GLY A 43 -27.70 -30.50 1.53
CA GLY A 43 -27.88 -31.87 2.01
C GLY A 43 -29.26 -32.46 1.69
N ALA A 44 -30.32 -31.66 1.76
CA ALA A 44 -31.67 -32.11 1.44
C ALA A 44 -31.84 -32.32 -0.07
N VAL A 45 -31.36 -31.36 -0.88
CA VAL A 45 -31.42 -31.45 -2.35
C VAL A 45 -30.66 -32.67 -2.86
N MET A 46 -29.47 -32.96 -2.32
CA MET A 46 -28.68 -34.13 -2.73
C MET A 46 -29.29 -35.48 -2.29
N LEU A 47 -30.07 -35.49 -1.20
CA LEU A 47 -30.80 -36.69 -0.76
C LEU A 47 -32.00 -36.99 -1.67
N ASP A 48 -32.69 -35.95 -2.13
CA ASP A 48 -33.87 -36.07 -2.99
C ASP A 48 -33.49 -36.31 -4.47
N ASP A 49 -32.40 -35.70 -4.95
CA ASP A 49 -31.87 -35.83 -6.31
C ASP A 49 -30.33 -35.83 -6.32
N PRO A 50 -29.68 -37.01 -6.36
CA PRO A 50 -28.23 -37.13 -6.41
C PRO A 50 -27.59 -36.51 -7.66
N ASP A 51 -28.33 -36.45 -8.78
CA ASP A 51 -27.82 -35.88 -10.04
C ASP A 51 -27.80 -34.35 -10.01
N ALA A 52 -28.54 -33.71 -9.08
CA ALA A 52 -28.52 -32.27 -8.85
C ALA A 52 -27.21 -31.77 -8.20
N ALA A 53 -26.34 -32.67 -7.72
CA ALA A 53 -25.08 -32.35 -7.07
C ALA A 53 -24.17 -31.46 -7.93
N GLY A 54 -24.05 -31.75 -9.23
CA GLY A 54 -23.21 -30.97 -10.16
C GLY A 54 -23.74 -29.56 -10.38
N ALA A 55 -25.05 -29.40 -10.57
CA ALA A 55 -25.67 -28.09 -10.74
C ALA A 55 -25.56 -27.23 -9.47
N LEU A 56 -25.60 -27.87 -8.29
CA LEU A 56 -25.44 -27.19 -7.01
C LEU A 56 -24.01 -26.67 -6.82
N THR A 57 -22.99 -27.50 -7.11
CA THR A 57 -21.58 -27.09 -6.97
C THR A 57 -21.23 -25.95 -7.93
N GLU A 58 -21.72 -26.00 -9.17
CA GLU A 58 -21.58 -24.89 -10.13
C GLU A 58 -22.24 -23.60 -9.61
N ARG A 59 -23.42 -23.71 -9.02
CA ARG A 59 -24.13 -22.55 -8.45
C ARG A 59 -23.42 -21.96 -7.25
N VAL A 60 -22.90 -22.79 -6.33
CA VAL A 60 -22.05 -22.34 -5.21
C VAL A 60 -20.82 -21.62 -5.75
N ALA A 61 -20.11 -22.23 -6.70
CA ALA A 61 -18.91 -21.65 -7.30
C ALA A 61 -19.22 -20.29 -7.96
N SER A 62 -20.33 -20.18 -8.68
CA SER A 62 -20.76 -18.92 -9.30
C SER A 62 -21.12 -17.86 -8.27
N LEU A 63 -21.77 -18.20 -7.15
CA LEU A 63 -22.11 -17.23 -6.09
C LEU A 63 -20.85 -16.74 -5.38
N ARG A 64 -19.90 -17.63 -5.08
CA ARG A 64 -18.58 -17.26 -4.50
C ARG A 64 -17.83 -16.30 -5.42
N ALA A 65 -17.70 -16.66 -6.70
CA ALA A 65 -17.00 -15.81 -7.67
C ALA A 65 -17.62 -14.41 -7.80
N ARG A 66 -18.95 -14.30 -7.74
CA ARG A 66 -19.66 -13.01 -7.75
C ARG A 66 -19.43 -12.23 -6.45
N ALA A 67 -19.52 -12.89 -5.29
CA ALA A 67 -19.28 -12.25 -4.00
C ALA A 67 -17.84 -11.71 -3.90
N ASP A 68 -16.86 -12.44 -4.44
CA ASP A 68 -15.46 -12.00 -4.52
C ASP A 68 -15.26 -10.82 -5.46
N LEU A 69 -16.01 -10.78 -6.57
CA LEU A 69 -15.98 -9.66 -7.51
C LEU A 69 -16.59 -8.41 -6.89
N GLU A 70 -17.74 -8.53 -6.23
CA GLU A 70 -18.36 -7.43 -5.48
C GLU A 70 -17.45 -6.93 -4.35
N GLY A 71 -16.79 -7.84 -3.62
CA GLY A 71 -15.81 -7.47 -2.60
C GLY A 71 -14.63 -6.66 -3.15
N ARG A 72 -14.07 -7.08 -4.30
CA ARG A 72 -13.02 -6.32 -4.99
C ARG A 72 -13.50 -4.98 -5.51
N ALA A 73 -14.73 -4.91 -6.02
CA ALA A 73 -15.32 -3.66 -6.50
C ALA A 73 -15.56 -2.67 -5.34
N ALA A 74 -16.03 -3.15 -4.18
CA ALA A 74 -16.16 -2.35 -2.96
C ALA A 74 -14.79 -1.80 -2.51
N ALA A 75 -13.77 -2.66 -2.45
CA ALA A 75 -12.40 -2.29 -2.09
C ALA A 75 -11.86 -1.15 -2.96
N GLU A 76 -12.00 -1.30 -4.28
CA GLU A 76 -11.52 -0.33 -5.25
C GLU A 76 -12.31 0.99 -5.18
N ALA A 77 -13.63 0.92 -4.94
CA ALA A 77 -14.44 2.10 -4.74
C ALA A 77 -14.02 2.88 -3.48
N ARG A 78 -13.69 2.20 -2.37
CA ARG A 78 -13.13 2.84 -1.15
C ARG A 78 -11.77 3.49 -1.43
N ARG A 79 -10.86 2.80 -2.12
CA ARG A 79 -9.55 3.35 -2.53
C ARG A 79 -9.71 4.64 -3.33
N ARG A 80 -10.61 4.64 -4.31
CA ARG A 80 -10.89 5.84 -5.13
C ARG A 80 -11.50 6.96 -4.31
N ALA A 81 -12.44 6.65 -3.43
CA ALA A 81 -13.02 7.64 -2.52
C ALA A 81 -11.93 8.29 -1.66
N GLN A 82 -11.03 7.48 -1.10
CA GLN A 82 -9.93 7.95 -0.27
C GLN A 82 -8.95 8.82 -1.05
N ALA A 83 -8.48 8.34 -2.21
CA ALA A 83 -7.60 9.11 -3.07
C ALA A 83 -8.21 10.44 -3.50
N ALA A 84 -9.52 10.46 -3.79
CA ALA A 84 -10.23 11.69 -4.14
C ALA A 84 -10.35 12.66 -2.94
N ARG A 85 -10.52 12.18 -1.71
CA ARG A 85 -10.50 13.04 -0.50
C ARG A 85 -9.13 13.67 -0.29
N VAL A 86 -8.07 12.87 -0.35
CA VAL A 86 -6.68 13.35 -0.21
C VAL A 86 -6.36 14.37 -1.30
N ALA A 87 -6.72 14.08 -2.55
CA ALA A 87 -6.53 15.00 -3.66
C ALA A 87 -7.34 16.31 -3.49
N GLY A 88 -8.57 16.23 -2.98
CA GLY A 88 -9.39 17.39 -2.65
C GLY A 88 -8.72 18.30 -1.62
N LEU A 89 -8.31 17.74 -0.47
CA LEU A 89 -7.64 18.48 0.60
C LEU A 89 -6.31 19.11 0.14
N ARG A 90 -5.51 18.37 -0.65
CA ARG A 90 -4.28 18.91 -1.25
C ARG A 90 -4.58 20.04 -2.23
N GLY A 91 -5.60 19.86 -3.07
CA GLY A 91 -6.05 20.89 -4.02
C GLY A 91 -6.55 22.16 -3.32
N GLU A 92 -7.26 22.04 -2.19
CA GLU A 92 -7.67 23.18 -1.35
C GLU A 92 -6.45 23.88 -0.73
N ALA A 93 -5.46 23.12 -0.24
CA ALA A 93 -4.22 23.69 0.28
C ALA A 93 -3.42 24.44 -0.80
N ASP A 94 -3.36 23.89 -2.01
CA ASP A 94 -2.66 24.51 -3.15
C ASP A 94 -3.41 25.74 -3.68
N ALA A 95 -4.75 25.75 -3.59
CA ALA A 95 -5.56 26.91 -3.96
C ALA A 95 -5.32 28.15 -3.06
N LEU A 96 -4.75 27.97 -1.87
CA LEU A 96 -4.32 29.07 -0.99
C LEU A 96 -2.98 29.69 -1.38
N GLU A 97 -2.17 29.02 -2.21
CA GLU A 97 -0.83 29.48 -2.59
C GLU A 97 -0.83 30.87 -3.30
N PRO A 98 -1.76 31.17 -4.23
CA PRO A 98 -1.85 32.51 -4.83
C PRO A 98 -2.15 33.61 -3.79
N GLU A 99 -2.94 33.31 -2.76
CA GLU A 99 -3.28 34.26 -1.71
C GLU A 99 -2.08 34.52 -0.78
N VAL A 100 -1.37 33.46 -0.37
CA VAL A 100 -0.08 33.58 0.35
C VAL A 100 0.90 34.44 -0.44
N ALA A 101 1.05 34.20 -1.75
CA ALA A 101 1.94 34.97 -2.62
C ALA A 101 1.51 36.44 -2.71
N ARG A 102 0.21 36.73 -2.80
CA ARG A 102 -0.34 38.09 -2.79
C ARG A 102 -0.02 38.81 -1.49
N ILE A 103 -0.32 38.21 -0.33
CA ILE A 103 -0.11 38.84 0.98
C ILE A 103 1.39 39.12 1.21
N ARG A 104 2.27 38.18 0.86
CA ARG A 104 3.74 38.39 0.94
C ARG A 104 4.20 39.55 0.05
N LYS A 105 3.65 39.67 -1.16
CA LYS A 105 3.95 40.78 -2.06
C LYS A 105 3.46 42.12 -1.49
N ASP A 106 2.26 42.16 -0.93
CA ASP A 106 1.69 43.36 -0.31
C ASP A 106 2.50 43.79 0.92
N LEU A 107 2.93 42.82 1.74
CA LEU A 107 3.82 43.06 2.89
C LEU A 107 5.17 43.64 2.45
N ALA A 108 5.81 43.04 1.45
CA ALA A 108 7.08 43.53 0.90
C ALA A 108 6.94 44.95 0.31
N ALA A 109 5.84 45.23 -0.39
CA ALA A 109 5.56 46.55 -0.94
C ALA A 109 5.35 47.60 0.18
N TYR A 110 4.65 47.25 1.26
CA TYR A 110 4.47 48.12 2.41
C TYR A 110 5.79 48.40 3.12
N GLN A 111 6.59 47.36 3.39
CA GLN A 111 7.92 47.50 3.99
C GLN A 111 8.83 48.38 3.13
N GLY A 112 8.86 48.17 1.80
CA GLY A 112 9.64 49.00 0.88
C GLY A 112 9.21 50.48 0.88
N LYS A 113 7.90 50.76 0.95
CA LYS A 113 7.39 52.14 1.09
C LYS A 113 7.81 52.77 2.41
N ARG A 114 7.68 52.01 3.51
CA ARG A 114 8.09 52.46 4.86
C ARG A 114 9.58 52.79 4.88
N ASP A 115 10.42 51.91 4.37
CA ASP A 115 11.87 52.09 4.36
C ASP A 115 12.30 53.26 3.47
N LYS A 116 11.61 53.49 2.35
CA LYS A 116 11.81 54.67 1.50
C LYS A 116 11.47 55.97 2.25
N LEU A 117 10.32 56.01 2.91
CA LEU A 117 9.89 57.18 3.70
C LEU A 117 10.85 57.46 4.86
N LEU A 118 11.34 56.41 5.54
CA LEU A 118 12.34 56.55 6.60
C LEU A 118 13.64 57.16 6.07
N LYS A 119 14.16 56.69 4.93
CA LYS A 119 15.35 57.27 4.30
C LYS A 119 15.16 58.74 3.90
N GLU A 120 13.99 59.09 3.37
CA GLU A 120 13.65 60.47 3.04
C GLU A 120 13.60 61.35 4.29
N LEU A 121 13.03 60.85 5.39
CA LEU A 121 13.03 61.49 6.71
C LEU A 121 14.44 61.68 7.26
N GLU A 122 15.27 60.65 7.26
CA GLU A 122 16.68 60.71 7.70
C GLU A 122 17.49 61.74 6.92
N THR A 123 17.27 61.78 5.60
CA THR A 123 17.91 62.76 4.71
C THR A 123 17.47 64.18 5.07
N PHE A 124 16.18 64.39 5.33
CA PHE A 124 15.63 65.69 5.69
C PHE A 124 16.09 66.16 7.08
N THR A 125 16.10 65.27 8.08
CA THR A 125 16.41 65.62 9.48
C THR A 125 17.89 65.50 9.84
N ARG A 126 18.70 64.85 9.00
CA ARG A 126 20.12 64.49 9.26
C ARG A 126 20.32 63.69 10.55
N ALA A 127 19.31 62.93 10.94
CA ALA A 127 19.30 62.10 12.13
C ALA A 127 18.79 60.71 11.75
N GLU A 128 19.39 59.68 12.34
CA GLU A 128 18.98 58.29 12.12
C GLU A 128 17.61 58.04 12.80
N TRP A 129 16.66 57.48 12.05
CA TRP A 129 15.33 57.19 12.55
C TRP A 129 15.15 55.68 12.71
N VAL A 130 15.37 55.19 13.93
CA VAL A 130 15.07 53.80 14.26
C VAL A 130 13.59 53.67 14.58
N VAL A 131 12.85 52.88 13.78
CA VAL A 131 11.50 52.43 14.15
C VAL A 131 11.65 51.49 15.35
N LYS A 132 11.46 52.02 16.57
CA LYS A 132 11.44 51.18 17.77
C LYS A 132 10.30 50.17 17.67
N PRO A 133 10.55 48.87 17.90
CA PRO A 133 9.50 47.85 17.98
C PRO A 133 8.63 47.95 19.25
N ASP A 134 8.81 48.96 20.10
CA ASP A 134 8.27 48.94 21.46
C ASP A 134 6.78 49.34 21.56
N PRO A 135 5.99 48.68 22.43
CA PRO A 135 4.53 48.63 22.44
C PRO A 135 3.85 49.70 23.32
N GLU A 136 4.56 50.72 23.79
CA GLU A 136 4.01 51.68 24.74
C GLU A 136 3.19 52.80 24.07
N LEU A 137 1.88 52.54 24.01
CA LEU A 137 0.76 53.45 24.28
C LEU A 137 1.04 54.96 24.12
N TRP A 138 0.70 55.50 22.95
CA TRP A 138 0.47 56.94 22.78
C TRP A 138 -0.93 57.27 23.30
N GLN A 139 -1.02 57.88 24.48
CA GLN A 139 -2.28 58.26 25.11
C GLN A 139 -2.75 59.63 24.56
N VAL A 140 -3.82 59.64 23.75
CA VAL A 140 -4.50 60.87 23.32
C VAL A 140 -6.01 60.68 23.53
N GLY A 141 -6.58 61.35 24.53
CA GLY A 141 -8.03 61.61 24.59
C GLY A 141 -8.98 60.47 25.01
N GLY A 142 -8.55 59.55 25.88
CA GLY A 142 -9.50 58.71 26.66
C GLY A 142 -10.18 57.54 25.93
N SER A 143 -9.83 57.23 24.68
CA SER A 143 -10.32 56.04 23.97
C SER A 143 -9.14 55.27 23.37
N TYR A 144 -8.89 54.05 23.87
CA TYR A 144 -7.84 53.18 23.33
C TYR A 144 -8.34 52.54 22.04
N SER A 145 -7.92 53.05 20.89
CA SER A 145 -8.04 52.32 19.62
C SER A 145 -6.78 52.55 18.82
N ARG A 146 -5.86 51.60 18.94
CA ARG A 146 -4.67 51.52 18.08
C ARG A 146 -5.19 51.22 16.67
N PRO A 147 -4.98 52.09 15.67
CA PRO A 147 -5.16 51.66 14.29
C PRO A 147 -4.16 50.51 14.07
N ALA A 148 -4.68 49.31 13.79
CA ALA A 148 -3.84 48.15 13.52
C ALA A 148 -2.84 48.55 12.42
N ARG A 149 -1.54 48.36 12.68
CA ARG A 149 -0.55 48.75 11.67
C ARG A 149 -0.76 47.83 10.46
N PRO A 150 -0.77 48.35 9.23
CA PRO A 150 -1.04 47.52 8.04
C PRO A 150 -0.10 46.31 7.90
N ASP A 151 1.15 46.41 8.36
CA ASP A 151 2.09 45.28 8.43
C ASP A 151 1.67 44.22 9.46
N GLU A 152 1.19 44.61 10.64
CA GLU A 152 0.67 43.68 11.65
C GLU A 152 -0.58 42.95 11.14
N MET A 153 -1.47 43.63 10.41
CA MET A 153 -2.63 43.01 9.78
C MET A 153 -2.22 42.00 8.70
N LEU A 154 -1.34 42.40 7.76
CA LEU A 154 -0.87 41.53 6.69
C LEU A 154 -0.10 40.31 7.24
N LEU A 155 0.70 40.49 8.30
CA LEU A 155 1.37 39.39 8.97
C LEU A 155 0.40 38.43 9.67
N LYS A 156 -0.68 38.96 10.25
CA LYS A 156 -1.73 38.16 10.86
C LYS A 156 -2.48 37.36 9.79
N GLU A 157 -2.94 38.02 8.72
CA GLU A 157 -3.60 37.37 7.58
C GLU A 157 -2.70 36.30 6.96
N LEU A 158 -1.42 36.60 6.75
CA LEU A 158 -0.45 35.63 6.22
C LEU A 158 -0.37 34.39 7.11
N ARG A 159 -0.27 34.58 8.43
CA ARG A 159 -0.19 33.48 9.40
C ARG A 159 -1.47 32.64 9.38
N GLU A 160 -2.64 33.28 9.34
CA GLU A 160 -3.92 32.57 9.30
C GLU A 160 -4.05 31.70 8.05
N VAL A 161 -3.67 32.23 6.87
CA VAL A 161 -3.69 31.47 5.62
C VAL A 161 -2.65 30.34 5.60
N GLU A 162 -1.43 30.60 6.11
CA GLU A 162 -0.39 29.57 6.22
C GLU A 162 -0.77 28.47 7.22
N GLU A 163 -1.42 28.82 8.33
CA GLU A 163 -1.94 27.87 9.31
C GLU A 163 -3.07 27.03 8.71
N GLN A 164 -3.99 27.65 7.96
CA GLN A 164 -5.03 26.94 7.23
C GLN A 164 -4.44 25.97 6.18
N GLN A 165 -3.45 26.41 5.41
CA GLN A 165 -2.76 25.57 4.43
C GLN A 165 -2.06 24.38 5.10
N SER A 166 -1.36 24.62 6.21
CA SER A 166 -0.70 23.57 7.00
C SER A 166 -1.72 22.58 7.58
N SER A 167 -2.84 23.08 8.11
CA SER A 167 -3.92 22.26 8.64
C SER A 167 -4.51 21.34 7.57
N LEU A 168 -4.79 21.85 6.36
CA LEU A 168 -5.30 21.05 5.24
C LEU A 168 -4.33 19.96 4.80
N ARG A 169 -3.03 20.26 4.77
CA ARG A 169 -1.98 19.26 4.46
C ARG A 169 -1.90 18.17 5.53
N SER A 170 -1.93 18.57 6.80
CA SER A 170 -1.94 17.62 7.92
C SER A 170 -3.19 16.75 7.92
N GLN A 171 -4.36 17.30 7.57
CA GLN A 171 -5.58 16.53 7.39
C GLN A 171 -5.47 15.54 6.23
N ALA A 172 -4.88 15.95 5.09
CA ALA A 172 -4.64 15.06 3.96
C ALA A 172 -3.73 13.89 4.33
N GLU A 173 -2.66 14.13 5.08
CA GLU A 173 -1.76 13.11 5.62
C GLU A 173 -2.46 12.17 6.59
N ALA A 174 -3.27 12.73 7.51
CA ALA A 174 -4.03 11.93 8.47
C ALA A 174 -5.05 11.02 7.78
N VAL A 175 -5.73 11.51 6.74
CA VAL A 175 -6.64 10.73 5.90
C VAL A 175 -5.85 9.66 5.14
N GLU A 176 -4.75 10.00 4.49
CA GLU A 176 -3.92 9.03 3.77
C GLU A 176 -3.39 7.90 4.67
N ALA A 177 -3.03 8.22 5.92
CA ALA A 177 -2.53 7.27 6.91
C ALA A 177 -3.63 6.50 7.66
N ASP A 178 -4.90 6.87 7.53
CA ASP A 178 -6.01 6.22 8.23
C ASP A 178 -6.13 4.75 7.77
N PRO A 179 -5.99 3.74 8.64
CA PRO A 179 -6.14 2.35 8.24
C PRO A 179 -7.61 1.92 8.09
N ASP A 180 -8.57 2.73 8.54
CA ASP A 180 -9.99 2.33 8.64
C ASP A 180 -10.75 2.39 7.31
N TRP A 181 -10.18 2.98 6.26
CA TRP A 181 -10.76 2.88 4.91
C TRP A 181 -10.54 1.50 4.27
N VAL A 182 -9.65 0.68 4.85
CA VAL A 182 -9.44 -0.72 4.49
C VAL A 182 -10.20 -1.61 5.49
N SER A 183 -11.11 -2.45 5.01
CA SER A 183 -11.85 -3.36 5.89
C SER A 183 -10.91 -4.30 6.65
N ALA A 184 -11.31 -4.78 7.83
CA ALA A 184 -10.51 -5.74 8.60
C ALA A 184 -10.14 -6.99 7.76
N SER A 185 -11.05 -7.46 6.92
CA SER A 185 -10.81 -8.57 6.00
C SER A 185 -9.78 -8.23 4.91
N GLU A 186 -9.81 -7.02 4.36
CA GLU A 186 -8.79 -6.58 3.38
C GLU A 186 -7.43 -6.38 4.04
N ARG A 187 -7.36 -5.82 5.26
CA ARG A 187 -6.11 -5.71 6.03
C ARG A 187 -5.52 -7.08 6.29
N TRP A 188 -6.37 -8.04 6.68
CA TRP A 188 -5.96 -9.41 6.86
C TRP A 188 -5.50 -10.06 5.56
N LEU A 189 -6.20 -9.85 4.43
CA LEU A 189 -5.75 -10.37 3.13
C LEU A 189 -4.40 -9.78 2.70
N VAL A 190 -4.17 -8.48 2.91
CA VAL A 190 -2.87 -7.84 2.65
C VAL A 190 -1.80 -8.51 3.51
N HIS A 191 -2.04 -8.64 4.82
CA HIS A 191 -1.10 -9.29 5.72
C HIS A 191 -0.80 -10.74 5.33
N VAL A 192 -1.82 -11.52 4.98
CA VAL A 192 -1.66 -12.91 4.54
C VAL A 192 -0.89 -12.99 3.22
N THR A 193 -1.09 -12.03 2.31
CA THR A 193 -0.32 -11.93 1.06
C THR A 193 1.15 -11.58 1.33
N GLU A 194 1.42 -10.64 2.23
CA GLU A 194 2.79 -10.30 2.65
C GLU A 194 3.49 -11.50 3.29
N CYS A 195 2.81 -12.23 4.18
CA CYS A 195 3.35 -13.47 4.76
C CYS A 195 3.61 -14.54 3.70
N TRP A 196 2.76 -14.65 2.67
CA TRP A 196 3.00 -15.55 1.54
C TRP A 196 4.23 -15.13 0.74
N ASP A 197 4.39 -13.84 0.42
CA ASP A 197 5.54 -13.32 -0.32
C ASP A 197 6.85 -13.54 0.44
N GLU A 198 6.83 -13.35 1.77
CA GLU A 198 7.96 -13.66 2.65
C GLU A 198 8.30 -15.16 2.64
N ALA A 199 7.29 -16.04 2.78
CA ALA A 199 7.47 -17.48 2.71
C ALA A 199 8.04 -17.92 1.35
N LEU A 200 7.48 -17.40 0.25
CA LEU A 200 7.92 -17.69 -1.12
C LEU A 200 9.36 -17.25 -1.35
N THR A 201 9.73 -16.07 -0.84
CA THR A 201 11.12 -15.57 -0.89
C THR A 201 12.06 -16.47 -0.09
N GLY A 202 11.63 -16.94 1.09
CA GLY A 202 12.35 -17.91 1.90
C GLY A 202 12.63 -19.22 1.16
N HIS A 203 11.60 -19.82 0.56
CA HIS A 203 11.71 -21.06 -0.20
C HIS A 203 12.60 -20.92 -1.44
N ARG A 204 12.47 -19.81 -2.21
CA ARG A 204 13.36 -19.53 -3.35
C ARG A 204 14.82 -19.45 -2.93
N LYS A 205 15.10 -18.75 -1.83
CA LYS A 205 16.46 -18.64 -1.30
C LYS A 205 17.00 -20.00 -0.86
N ALA A 206 16.18 -20.81 -0.18
CA ALA A 206 16.56 -22.15 0.23
C ALA A 206 16.87 -23.07 -0.96
N ALA A 207 16.09 -22.99 -2.04
CA ALA A 207 16.34 -23.74 -3.28
C ALA A 207 17.67 -23.33 -3.93
N GLN A 208 17.97 -22.03 -4.00
CA GLN A 208 19.24 -21.51 -4.51
C GLN A 208 20.43 -21.96 -3.65
N ASP A 209 20.33 -21.85 -2.32
CA ASP A 209 21.36 -22.29 -1.38
C ASP A 209 21.60 -23.80 -1.50
N LEU A 210 20.54 -24.60 -1.70
CA LEU A 210 20.64 -26.05 -1.89
C LEU A 210 21.38 -26.39 -3.18
N ALA A 211 21.05 -25.73 -4.29
CA ALA A 211 21.73 -25.91 -5.56
C ALA A 211 23.21 -25.57 -5.45
N ALA A 212 23.55 -24.44 -4.81
CA ALA A 212 24.93 -24.04 -4.58
C ALA A 212 25.71 -25.05 -3.72
N ALA A 213 25.11 -25.51 -2.61
CA ALA A 213 25.73 -26.49 -1.71
C ALA A 213 25.98 -27.84 -2.41
N ARG A 214 25.05 -28.29 -3.26
CA ARG A 214 25.22 -29.52 -4.05
C ARG A 214 26.34 -29.39 -5.08
N VAL A 215 26.44 -28.24 -5.78
CA VAL A 215 27.55 -27.96 -6.71
C VAL A 215 28.89 -28.00 -5.97
N GLU A 216 29.00 -27.36 -4.81
CA GLU A 216 30.22 -27.35 -4.00
C GLU A 216 30.67 -28.77 -3.59
N ILE A 217 29.73 -29.65 -3.24
CA ILE A 217 30.01 -31.06 -2.94
C ILE A 217 30.59 -31.77 -4.17
N VAL A 218 29.96 -31.60 -5.34
CA VAL A 218 30.39 -32.24 -6.60
C VAL A 218 31.76 -31.73 -7.04
N GLU A 219 31.98 -30.41 -7.02
CA GLU A 219 33.26 -29.80 -7.36
C GLU A 219 34.38 -30.29 -6.43
N THR A 220 34.09 -30.38 -5.13
CA THR A 220 35.09 -30.88 -4.18
C THR A 220 35.38 -32.36 -4.39
N ALA A 221 34.36 -33.18 -4.70
CA ALA A 221 34.57 -34.59 -5.05
C ALA A 221 35.51 -34.74 -6.26
N ALA A 222 35.29 -33.90 -7.29
CA ALA A 222 36.11 -33.89 -8.50
C ALA A 222 37.57 -33.48 -8.21
N ILE A 223 37.79 -32.49 -7.34
CA ILE A 223 39.13 -32.04 -6.93
C ILE A 223 39.87 -33.14 -6.15
N VAL A 224 39.19 -33.79 -5.21
CA VAL A 224 39.80 -34.81 -4.34
C VAL A 224 40.01 -36.14 -5.08
N LYS A 225 39.45 -36.30 -6.29
CA LYS A 225 39.52 -37.53 -7.11
C LYS A 225 39.13 -38.81 -6.36
N HIS A 226 38.33 -38.64 -5.31
CA HIS A 226 37.80 -39.72 -4.50
C HIS A 226 36.29 -39.61 -4.48
N ASP A 227 35.65 -40.77 -4.49
CA ASP A 227 34.25 -40.88 -4.16
C ASP A 227 34.07 -40.50 -2.67
N LEU A 228 33.50 -39.32 -2.42
CA LEU A 228 33.26 -38.77 -1.09
C LEU A 228 32.29 -39.62 -0.26
N ASP A 229 31.55 -40.54 -0.89
CA ASP A 229 30.66 -41.46 -0.19
C ASP A 229 31.41 -42.70 0.33
N SER A 230 32.62 -42.95 -0.16
CA SER A 230 33.49 -44.09 0.23
C SER A 230 34.64 -43.72 1.18
N ALA A 231 34.81 -42.43 1.50
CA ALA A 231 35.93 -41.94 2.27
C ALA A 231 35.85 -42.36 3.75
N THR A 232 36.88 -43.03 4.26
CA THR A 232 37.00 -43.42 5.68
C THR A 232 37.10 -42.23 6.64
N TYR A 233 37.48 -41.05 6.13
CA TYR A 233 37.54 -39.80 6.88
C TYR A 233 36.81 -38.70 6.11
N VAL A 234 35.70 -38.22 6.68
CA VAL A 234 34.93 -37.09 6.15
C VAL A 234 35.37 -35.83 6.88
N PRO A 235 35.94 -34.82 6.17
CA PRO A 235 36.31 -33.55 6.79
C PRO A 235 35.12 -32.85 7.44
N GLU A 236 35.35 -32.14 8.55
CA GLU A 236 34.29 -31.47 9.32
C GLU A 236 33.46 -30.48 8.48
N TRP A 237 34.11 -29.74 7.57
CA TRP A 237 33.43 -28.79 6.69
C TRP A 237 32.45 -29.50 5.73
N LEU A 238 32.79 -30.69 5.23
CA LEU A 238 31.93 -31.49 4.34
C LEU A 238 30.74 -32.08 5.12
N SER A 239 30.96 -32.49 6.37
CA SER A 239 29.86 -32.90 7.27
C SER A 239 28.88 -31.75 7.54
N LYS A 240 29.39 -30.53 7.76
CA LYS A 240 28.54 -29.33 7.92
C LYS A 240 27.77 -29.00 6.65
N LEU A 241 28.41 -29.10 5.49
CA LEU A 241 27.78 -28.86 4.20
C LEU A 241 26.67 -29.88 3.92
N ARG A 242 26.92 -31.18 4.17
CA ARG A 242 25.88 -32.24 4.08
C ARG A 242 24.73 -32.01 5.05
N ALA A 243 25.01 -31.63 6.29
CA ALA A 243 23.95 -31.28 7.26
C ALA A 243 23.11 -30.09 6.79
N ARG A 244 23.75 -29.07 6.18
CA ARG A 244 23.06 -27.91 5.60
C ARG A 244 22.18 -28.30 4.42
N VAL A 245 22.63 -29.20 3.55
CA VAL A 245 21.82 -29.76 2.45
C VAL A 245 20.55 -30.41 3.01
N VAL A 246 20.66 -31.26 4.03
CA VAL A 246 19.50 -31.91 4.67
C VAL A 246 18.54 -30.89 5.30
N GLU A 247 19.07 -29.86 5.97
CA GLU A 247 18.26 -28.77 6.54
C GLU A 247 17.47 -28.02 5.46
N LEU A 248 18.11 -27.71 4.33
CA LEU A 248 17.49 -27.02 3.21
C LEU A 248 16.43 -27.90 2.52
N GLU A 249 16.69 -29.19 2.36
CA GLU A 249 15.71 -30.15 1.84
C GLU A 249 14.47 -30.24 2.73
N LEU A 250 14.66 -30.30 4.06
CA LEU A 250 13.55 -30.29 5.02
C LEU A 250 12.74 -29.00 4.96
N HIS A 251 13.40 -27.85 4.80
CA HIS A 251 12.70 -26.56 4.64
C HIS A 251 11.82 -26.56 3.38
N LEU A 252 12.35 -27.05 2.26
CA LEU A 252 11.65 -27.11 0.99
C LEU A 252 10.49 -28.13 0.99
N GLN A 253 10.59 -29.21 1.77
CA GLN A 253 9.47 -30.13 1.99
C GLN A 253 8.26 -29.44 2.66
N GLY A 254 8.52 -28.42 3.50
CA GLY A 254 7.46 -27.61 4.13
C GLY A 254 6.67 -26.74 3.16
N PHE A 255 7.13 -26.51 1.92
CA PHE A 255 6.45 -25.66 0.95
C PHE A 255 5.01 -26.10 0.66
N HIS A 256 4.74 -27.41 0.59
CA HIS A 256 3.38 -27.91 0.35
C HIS A 256 2.44 -27.62 1.53
N GLU A 257 2.96 -27.67 2.75
CA GLU A 257 2.22 -27.35 3.96
C GLU A 257 1.87 -25.85 3.98
N ASP A 258 2.82 -24.99 3.61
CA ASP A 258 2.59 -23.54 3.48
C ASP A 258 1.54 -23.23 2.41
N VAL A 259 1.66 -23.80 1.20
CA VAL A 259 0.66 -23.65 0.13
C VAL A 259 -0.74 -24.06 0.62
N THR A 260 -0.83 -25.17 1.35
CA THR A 260 -2.09 -25.67 1.91
C THR A 260 -2.62 -24.73 2.99
N HIS A 261 -1.74 -24.23 3.86
CA HIS A 261 -2.07 -23.29 4.92
C HIS A 261 -2.65 -21.98 4.35
N PHE A 262 -1.95 -21.35 3.40
CA PHE A 262 -2.39 -20.09 2.78
C PHE A 262 -3.65 -20.25 1.93
N ARG A 263 -3.83 -21.37 1.21
CA ARG A 263 -5.10 -21.69 0.55
C ARG A 263 -6.25 -21.90 1.55
N GLY A 264 -5.97 -22.52 2.70
CA GLY A 264 -6.93 -22.67 3.80
C GLY A 264 -7.35 -21.34 4.43
N GLN A 265 -6.48 -20.33 4.36
CA GLN A 265 -6.78 -18.94 4.69
C GLN A 265 -7.49 -18.19 3.55
N GLY A 266 -7.94 -18.87 2.49
CA GLY A 266 -8.69 -18.23 1.41
C GLY A 266 -7.83 -17.32 0.52
N LEU A 267 -6.49 -17.38 0.62
CA LEU A 267 -5.62 -16.72 -0.33
C LEU A 267 -5.67 -17.46 -1.68
N VAL A 268 -6.05 -16.75 -2.74
CA VAL A 268 -6.00 -17.28 -4.11
C VAL A 268 -4.58 -17.14 -4.61
N LEU A 269 -3.79 -18.21 -4.44
CA LEU A 269 -2.41 -18.25 -4.90
C LEU A 269 -2.35 -18.31 -6.44
N PRO A 270 -1.44 -17.58 -7.10
CA PRO A 270 -1.24 -17.70 -8.54
C PRO A 270 -0.70 -19.10 -8.86
N ASP A 271 -1.47 -19.91 -9.56
CA ASP A 271 -1.07 -21.29 -9.91
C ASP A 271 0.26 -21.33 -10.69
N GLY A 272 0.58 -20.27 -11.44
CA GLY A 272 1.85 -20.12 -12.15
C GLY A 272 3.06 -20.05 -11.21
N GLU A 273 3.01 -19.22 -10.17
CA GLU A 273 4.16 -19.05 -9.26
C GLU A 273 4.41 -20.29 -8.40
N VAL A 274 3.34 -20.94 -7.97
CA VAL A 274 3.44 -22.22 -7.24
C VAL A 274 3.98 -23.31 -8.16
N ALA A 275 3.52 -23.38 -9.42
CA ALA A 275 4.01 -24.34 -10.39
C ALA A 275 5.48 -24.10 -10.77
N ASP A 276 5.89 -22.85 -10.95
CA ASP A 276 7.26 -22.47 -11.26
C ASP A 276 8.21 -22.87 -10.13
N LEU A 277 7.85 -22.58 -8.87
CA LEU A 277 8.67 -23.00 -7.73
C LEU A 277 8.70 -24.53 -7.59
N MET A 278 7.56 -25.21 -7.75
CA MET A 278 7.53 -26.68 -7.74
C MET A 278 8.38 -27.28 -8.86
N ALA A 279 8.45 -26.64 -10.02
CA ALA A 279 9.32 -27.05 -11.12
C ALA A 279 10.80 -26.81 -10.79
N GLU A 280 11.15 -25.66 -10.20
CA GLU A 280 12.50 -25.37 -9.70
C GLU A 280 12.93 -26.38 -8.64
N LEU A 281 12.04 -26.74 -7.71
CA LEU A 281 12.28 -27.75 -6.68
C LEU A 281 12.42 -29.16 -7.26
N GLY A 282 11.58 -29.52 -8.24
CA GLY A 282 11.66 -30.80 -8.94
C GLY A 282 12.95 -30.93 -9.78
N GLN A 283 13.46 -29.83 -10.33
CA GLN A 283 14.75 -29.78 -11.01
C GLN A 283 15.92 -29.88 -10.01
N ALA A 284 15.80 -29.23 -8.85
CA ALA A 284 16.78 -29.34 -7.77
C ALA A 284 16.90 -30.78 -7.27
N ASP A 285 15.80 -31.54 -7.20
CA ASP A 285 15.76 -32.91 -6.67
C ASP A 285 16.55 -33.94 -7.49
N GLY A 286 17.03 -33.60 -8.69
CA GLY A 286 18.00 -34.43 -9.42
C GLY A 286 17.50 -35.84 -9.76
N ARG A 287 16.20 -36.12 -9.65
CA ARG A 287 15.56 -37.24 -10.34
C ARG A 287 15.49 -36.90 -11.82
N SER A 288 16.66 -36.94 -12.44
CA SER A 288 16.78 -37.27 -13.85
C SER A 288 15.82 -38.41 -14.13
N ALA A 289 14.83 -38.17 -14.97
CA ALA A 289 14.03 -39.19 -15.63
C ALA A 289 14.90 -39.95 -16.67
N GLY A 290 16.09 -40.40 -16.25
CA GLY A 290 17.02 -41.20 -17.04
C GLY A 290 17.43 -42.43 -16.23
N GLY A 291 17.35 -43.65 -16.72
CA GLY A 291 16.84 -44.11 -18.00
C GLY A 291 16.43 -45.57 -17.79
N GLY A 292 15.20 -45.90 -18.18
CA GLY A 292 14.90 -47.26 -18.57
C GLY A 292 15.47 -47.45 -19.97
N ASP A 293 16.74 -47.84 -20.04
CA ASP A 293 17.27 -48.46 -21.25
C ASP A 293 16.78 -49.91 -21.25
N ASP A 294 15.99 -50.23 -22.28
CA ASP A 294 15.85 -51.57 -22.86
C ASP A 294 17.20 -52.09 -23.41
#